data_AF-A0A0T5ZY79-F1
#
_entry.id   AF-A0A0T5ZY79-F1
#
_cell.length_a   1.000
_cell.length_b   1.000
_cell.length_c   1.000
_cell.angle_alpha   90.00
_cell.angle_beta   90.00
_cell.angle_gamma   90.00
#
_symmetry.space_group_name_H-M   'P 1'
#
loop_
_entity.id
_entity.type
_entity.pdbx_description
1 polymer ?
#
loop_
_entity_poly.entity_id
_entity_poly.type
_entity_poly.pdbx_seq_one_letter_code
_entity_poly.pdbx_strand_id
1 'polypeptide(L)'
;MNEGNGSHQKLNFRKIYSRGGNFDRILDFYVDYYGIDVIKDKQTVPSSLLHHYSLKAGNFIVAAIFNENYQFLVLRDPGKHGGWELPGGSVSPGENLEDALFRIVERETGLETDETEPIAVIENHFVDGHREVVHRGLAWLVRARGKIRDSEISLAFVDNFRSVSKNLMYANERILELAQQKLSQKQILLAHDEIDVNRNRRLNYLIHELTVAPLSKVFSSDRIKKIMKNYIGSAKTVLDVSCGDDKFIFEVCKSVELCVANDVSRSVTAALRRERNLPDNIIFTNHDATDLPFSKKFDLVICKNTLHHMHNYEELVVLLDSLKKVGKRVLIVDVEDPSRSTKRARFWNAYYRNFLGDRGGLFMTESEFRDVTSRNFPEWKLQFEKLETVKGNYLFLLASGRSSK
;
A
#
# COMPACT_ATOMS: atom_id res chain seq x y z
N MET A 1 29.89 -33.51 4.03
CA MET A 1 28.44 -33.80 4.07
C MET A 1 27.88 -33.19 5.33
N ASN A 2 27.21 -32.04 5.21
CA ASN A 2 26.10 -31.56 6.04
C ASN A 2 25.83 -30.10 5.65
N GLU A 3 25.08 -29.93 4.57
CA GLU A 3 24.40 -28.68 4.28
C GLU A 3 23.08 -28.69 5.05
N GLY A 4 22.94 -27.72 5.95
CA GLY A 4 21.72 -27.48 6.70
C GLY A 4 20.65 -26.95 5.76
N ASN A 5 19.60 -27.75 5.57
CA ASN A 5 18.39 -27.41 4.84
C ASN A 5 17.69 -26.24 5.53
N GLY A 6 17.87 -25.02 5.01
CA GLY A 6 17.02 -23.88 5.32
C GLY A 6 15.61 -24.16 4.80
N SER A 7 14.72 -24.62 5.68
CA SER A 7 13.32 -24.85 5.34
C SER A 7 12.65 -23.50 5.05
N HIS A 8 12.53 -23.13 3.78
CA HIS A 8 11.54 -22.16 3.34
C HIS A 8 10.14 -22.72 3.67
N GLN A 9 9.60 -22.39 4.84
CA GLN A 9 8.20 -22.63 5.15
C GLN A 9 7.36 -21.86 4.13
N LYS A 10 6.56 -22.59 3.34
CA LYS A 10 5.55 -21.98 2.47
C LYS A 10 4.58 -21.19 3.35
N LEU A 11 4.60 -19.87 3.20
CA LEU A 11 3.65 -18.95 3.83
C LEU A 11 2.21 -19.35 3.51
N ASN A 12 1.41 -19.62 4.55
CA ASN A 12 0.01 -19.99 4.44
C ASN A 12 -0.88 -18.83 4.89
N PHE A 13 -1.38 -18.05 3.92
CA PHE A 13 -2.03 -16.74 4.10
C PHE A 13 -3.49 -16.77 4.61
N ARG A 14 -4.02 -17.90 5.11
CA ARG A 14 -5.46 -18.04 5.40
C ARG A 14 -6.03 -17.23 6.60
N LYS A 15 -5.24 -16.43 7.34
CA LYS A 15 -5.69 -15.67 8.53
C LYS A 15 -4.83 -14.42 8.80
N ILE A 16 -5.02 -13.37 8.00
CA ILE A 16 -4.35 -12.06 8.03
C ILE A 16 -5.13 -11.01 8.87
N TYR A 17 -6.42 -11.20 9.25
CA TYR A 17 -7.11 -10.28 10.19
C TYR A 17 -7.93 -10.88 11.36
N SER A 18 -7.94 -12.19 11.58
CA SER A 18 -8.60 -12.82 12.74
C SER A 18 -7.76 -12.86 14.03
N ARG A 19 -8.40 -12.93 15.21
CA ARG A 19 -7.76 -12.91 16.56
C ARG A 19 -6.76 -14.07 16.75
N GLY A 20 -5.57 -13.75 17.27
CA GLY A 20 -4.73 -14.69 18.05
C GLY A 20 -3.54 -15.39 17.36
N GLY A 21 -3.07 -14.98 16.18
CA GLY A 21 -1.88 -15.63 15.56
C GLY A 21 -1.52 -15.09 14.17
N ASN A 22 -1.65 -13.77 14.01
CA ASN A 22 -1.88 -13.15 12.72
C ASN A 22 -0.86 -12.04 12.39
N PHE A 23 -0.47 -11.24 13.39
CA PHE A 23 0.50 -10.17 13.20
C PHE A 23 1.81 -10.66 12.57
N ASP A 24 2.32 -11.82 13.00
CA ASP A 24 3.52 -12.42 12.41
C ASP A 24 3.38 -12.71 10.92
N ARG A 25 2.19 -13.14 10.46
CA ARG A 25 1.95 -13.40 9.03
C ARG A 25 1.92 -12.10 8.22
N ILE A 26 1.41 -11.03 8.82
CA ILE A 26 1.48 -9.70 8.22
C ILE A 26 2.95 -9.28 8.09
N LEU A 27 3.74 -9.42 9.16
CA LEU A 27 5.17 -9.11 9.12
C LEU A 27 5.92 -9.97 8.09
N ASP A 28 5.61 -11.26 8.01
CA ASP A 28 6.18 -12.17 7.00
C ASP A 28 5.84 -11.71 5.58
N PHE A 29 4.63 -11.20 5.34
CA PHE A 29 4.29 -10.56 4.06
C PHE A 29 5.22 -9.39 3.77
N TYR A 30 5.47 -8.51 4.75
CA TYR A 30 6.36 -7.37 4.54
C TYR A 30 7.79 -7.84 4.22
N VAL A 31 8.34 -8.80 4.98
CA VAL A 31 9.67 -9.38 4.72
C VAL A 31 9.73 -10.00 3.32
N ASP A 32 8.75 -10.83 2.96
CA ASP A 32 8.76 -11.61 1.71
C ASP A 32 8.46 -10.74 0.48
N TYR A 33 7.47 -9.85 0.56
CA TYR A 33 7.01 -9.06 -0.59
C TYR A 33 7.72 -7.73 -0.78
N TYR A 34 8.20 -7.09 0.28
CA TYR A 34 9.01 -5.87 0.17
C TYR A 34 10.50 -6.18 0.21
N GLY A 35 10.91 -7.39 0.64
CA GLY A 35 12.32 -7.76 0.76
C GLY A 35 13.02 -6.96 1.86
N ILE A 36 12.30 -6.62 2.94
CA ILE A 36 12.84 -5.85 4.06
C ILE A 36 13.46 -6.76 5.12
N ASP A 37 14.47 -6.24 5.81
CA ASP A 37 15.20 -6.98 6.84
C ASP A 37 14.39 -7.11 8.14
N VAL A 38 14.75 -8.13 8.92
CA VAL A 38 14.33 -8.28 10.33
C VAL A 38 15.49 -7.83 11.22
N ILE A 39 15.32 -6.70 11.91
CA ILE A 39 16.28 -6.18 12.88
C ILE A 39 15.93 -6.76 14.26
N LYS A 40 16.91 -7.39 14.90
CA LYS A 40 16.78 -7.88 16.27
C LYS A 40 17.60 -7.02 17.20
N ASP A 41 16.95 -6.48 18.21
CA ASP A 41 17.60 -5.72 19.27
C ASP A 41 17.38 -6.42 20.61
N LYS A 42 18.44 -6.55 21.40
CA LYS A 42 18.39 -7.28 22.67
C LYS A 42 18.92 -6.41 23.78
N GLN A 43 18.07 -6.15 24.77
CA GLN A 43 18.37 -5.25 25.88
C GLN A 43 18.13 -5.93 27.22
N THR A 44 19.10 -5.81 28.12
CA THR A 44 18.91 -6.18 29.53
C THR A 44 18.22 -5.04 30.25
N VAL A 45 17.08 -5.32 30.90
CA VAL A 45 16.25 -4.31 31.55
C VAL A 45 15.94 -4.69 33.01
N PRO A 46 15.69 -3.72 33.91
CA PRO A 46 15.27 -4.02 35.27
C PRO A 46 13.96 -4.82 35.32
N SER A 47 13.78 -5.65 36.37
CA SER A 47 12.59 -6.50 36.53
C SER A 47 11.27 -5.75 36.45
N SER A 48 11.20 -4.54 37.01
CA SER A 48 10.01 -3.69 36.99
C SER A 48 9.64 -3.27 35.56
N LEU A 49 10.63 -2.93 34.75
CA LEU A 49 10.44 -2.55 33.36
C LEU A 49 10.09 -3.76 32.49
N LEU A 50 10.72 -4.92 32.73
CA LEU A 50 10.33 -6.15 32.03
C LEU A 50 8.88 -6.53 32.34
N HIS A 51 8.45 -6.41 33.60
CA HIS A 51 7.06 -6.64 33.97
C HIS A 51 6.12 -5.66 33.24
N HIS A 52 6.45 -4.38 33.18
CA HIS A 52 5.68 -3.39 32.41
C HIS A 52 5.56 -3.77 30.93
N TYR A 53 6.65 -4.20 30.28
CA TYR A 53 6.62 -4.66 28.90
C TYR A 53 5.80 -5.94 28.72
N SER A 54 5.78 -6.84 29.70
CA SER A 54 4.96 -8.06 29.66
C SER A 54 3.45 -7.78 29.69
N LEU A 55 3.04 -6.61 30.22
CA LEU A 55 1.63 -6.19 30.28
C LEU A 55 1.18 -5.45 29.01
N LYS A 56 2.12 -4.99 28.17
CA LYS A 56 1.80 -4.27 26.93
C LYS A 56 1.51 -5.22 25.78
N ALA A 57 0.73 -4.73 24.81
CA ALA A 57 0.64 -5.38 23.52
C ALA A 57 2.03 -5.42 22.88
N GLY A 58 2.51 -6.62 22.53
CA GLY A 58 3.83 -6.80 21.94
C GLY A 58 3.94 -6.33 20.49
N ASN A 59 2.83 -5.91 19.87
CA ASN A 59 2.79 -5.49 18.47
C ASN A 59 2.85 -3.97 18.37
N PHE A 60 3.80 -3.42 17.61
CA PHE A 60 4.00 -1.97 17.49
C PHE A 60 4.34 -1.54 16.05
N ILE A 61 4.30 -0.22 15.83
CA ILE A 61 4.90 0.42 14.64
C ILE A 61 5.84 1.53 15.08
N VAL A 62 6.79 1.87 14.21
CA VAL A 62 7.72 2.99 14.36
C VAL A 62 7.74 3.77 13.06
N ALA A 63 7.71 5.09 13.13
CA ALA A 63 7.69 5.98 11.98
C ALA A 63 8.96 6.83 11.92
N ALA A 64 9.78 6.59 10.90
CA ALA A 64 10.84 7.50 10.48
C ALA A 64 10.21 8.60 9.60
N ILE A 65 9.70 9.63 10.26
CA ILE A 65 9.02 10.75 9.60
C ILE A 65 10.06 11.74 9.08
N PHE A 66 9.99 12.12 7.81
CA PHE A 66 10.87 13.13 7.20
C PHE A 66 10.09 14.30 6.60
N ASN A 67 10.75 15.46 6.52
CA ASN A 67 10.22 16.67 5.88
C ASN A 67 10.84 16.91 4.49
N GLU A 68 10.42 17.98 3.82
CA GLU A 68 10.94 18.40 2.50
C GLU A 68 12.45 18.66 2.47
N ASN A 69 13.07 18.94 3.62
CA ASN A 69 14.50 19.14 3.74
C ASN A 69 15.26 17.84 4.07
N TYR A 70 14.60 16.67 3.97
CA TYR A 70 15.17 15.35 4.27
C TYR A 70 15.62 15.20 5.74
N GLN A 71 15.08 16.01 6.64
CA GLN A 71 15.34 15.91 8.07
C GLN A 71 14.35 14.96 8.72
N PHE A 72 14.80 14.18 9.71
CA PHE A 72 13.94 13.24 10.42
C PHE A 72 13.40 13.82 11.72
N LEU A 73 12.12 13.53 12.02
CA LEU A 73 11.48 13.90 13.27
C LEU A 73 11.85 12.93 14.38
N VAL A 74 12.37 13.46 15.48
CA VAL A 74 12.59 12.74 16.73
C VAL A 74 11.74 13.35 17.84
N LEU A 75 11.36 12.52 18.80
CA LEU A 75 10.61 12.94 19.98
C LEU A 75 11.35 12.59 21.26
N ARG A 76 11.11 13.36 22.32
CA ARG A 76 11.59 13.09 23.67
C ARG A 76 10.49 13.37 24.68
N ASP A 77 10.08 12.32 25.38
CA ASP A 77 9.06 12.36 26.43
C ASP A 77 9.75 12.49 27.81
N PRO A 78 9.57 13.61 28.54
CA PRO A 78 10.15 13.80 29.87
C PRO A 78 9.67 12.76 30.89
N GLY A 79 8.49 12.17 30.67
CA GLY A 79 7.89 11.15 31.53
C GLY A 79 8.42 9.73 31.28
N LYS A 80 9.20 9.51 30.22
CA LYS A 80 9.89 8.24 29.96
C LYS A 80 11.34 8.31 30.43
N HIS A 81 11.81 7.22 31.05
CA HIS A 81 13.25 7.06 31.29
C HIS A 81 13.96 6.84 29.95
N GLY A 82 14.60 7.88 29.41
CA GLY A 82 15.39 7.73 28.19
C GLY A 82 15.71 9.01 27.41
N GLY A 83 16.38 8.80 26.28
CA GLY A 83 16.80 9.85 25.36
C GLY A 83 15.78 10.11 24.25
N TRP A 84 16.27 10.42 23.05
CA TRP A 84 15.41 10.67 21.89
C TRP A 84 14.90 9.33 21.30
N GLU A 85 13.72 9.34 20.71
CA GLU A 85 13.15 8.18 20.01
C GLU A 85 12.42 8.61 18.74
N LEU A 86 12.16 7.65 17.85
CA LEU A 86 11.25 7.86 16.72
C LEU A 86 9.79 7.77 17.20
N PRO A 87 8.87 8.54 16.59
CA PRO A 87 7.43 8.36 16.79
C PRO A 87 7.01 6.90 16.60
N GLY A 88 6.17 6.39 17.50
CA GLY A 88 5.86 4.97 17.51
C GLY A 88 4.95 4.53 18.65
N GLY A 89 4.22 3.44 18.42
CA GLY A 89 3.25 2.97 19.39
C GLY A 89 2.62 1.63 19.05
N SER A 90 1.81 1.15 19.99
CA SER A 90 1.17 -0.16 19.90
C SER A 90 0.07 -0.21 18.81
N VAL A 91 0.00 -1.36 18.14
CA VAL A 91 -1.09 -1.71 17.22
C VAL A 91 -2.27 -2.25 18.01
N SER A 92 -3.48 -1.74 17.74
CA SER A 92 -4.68 -2.19 18.44
C SER A 92 -5.12 -3.57 17.92
N PRO A 93 -5.78 -4.41 18.74
CA PRO A 93 -6.26 -5.70 18.28
C PRO A 93 -7.18 -5.60 17.06
N GLY A 94 -6.81 -6.25 15.94
CA GLY A 94 -7.58 -6.24 14.69
C GLY A 94 -7.39 -4.98 13.83
N GLU A 95 -6.53 -4.05 14.24
CA GLU A 95 -6.20 -2.87 13.46
C GLU A 95 -5.22 -3.21 12.32
N ASN A 96 -5.46 -2.63 11.14
CA ASN A 96 -4.52 -2.71 10.02
C ASN A 96 -3.25 -1.89 10.32
N LEU A 97 -2.07 -2.33 9.85
CA LEU A 97 -0.80 -1.68 10.19
C LEU A 97 -0.69 -0.24 9.68
N GLU A 98 -1.18 0.04 8.47
CA GLU A 98 -1.18 1.41 7.95
C GLU A 98 -2.15 2.28 8.76
N ASP A 99 -3.34 1.77 9.11
CA ASP A 99 -4.26 2.51 9.98
C ASP A 99 -3.65 2.82 11.36
N ALA A 100 -2.91 1.87 11.94
CA ALA A 100 -2.16 2.08 13.17
C ALA A 100 -1.07 3.14 12.99
N LEU A 101 -0.30 3.07 11.90
CA LEU A 101 0.73 4.06 11.54
C LEU A 101 0.15 5.46 11.50
N PHE A 102 -0.91 5.67 10.71
CA PHE A 102 -1.53 6.97 10.55
C PHE A 102 -2.10 7.52 11.88
N ARG A 103 -2.81 6.67 12.64
CA ARG A 103 -3.35 7.06 13.95
C ARG A 103 -2.24 7.48 14.91
N ILE A 104 -1.11 6.77 14.91
CA ILE A 104 0.02 7.04 15.81
C ILE A 104 0.74 8.32 15.38
N VAL A 105 1.02 8.50 14.08
CA VAL A 105 1.62 9.73 13.55
C VAL A 105 0.76 10.94 13.89
N GLU A 106 -0.55 10.90 13.61
CA GLU A 106 -1.48 11.99 13.92
C GLU A 106 -1.54 12.28 15.43
N ARG A 107 -1.63 11.24 16.27
CA ARG A 107 -1.72 11.39 17.72
C ARG A 107 -0.46 11.99 18.34
N GLU A 108 0.72 11.55 17.90
CA GLU A 108 2.00 11.92 18.53
C GLU A 108 2.59 13.21 17.98
N THR A 109 2.25 13.57 16.73
CA THR A 109 2.88 14.70 16.05
C THR A 109 1.87 15.76 15.58
N GLY A 110 0.60 15.38 15.41
CA GLY A 110 -0.41 16.21 14.76
C GLY A 110 -0.28 16.30 13.24
N LEU A 111 0.67 15.60 12.62
CA LEU A 111 0.90 15.63 11.19
C LEU A 111 -0.06 14.69 10.44
N GLU A 112 -0.39 15.08 9.20
CA GLU A 112 -1.08 14.23 8.24
C GLU A 112 -0.03 13.47 7.42
N THR A 113 -0.26 12.19 7.15
CA THR A 113 0.66 11.35 6.38
C THR A 113 0.29 11.34 4.90
N ASP A 114 1.30 11.50 4.04
CA ASP A 114 1.14 11.55 2.59
C ASP A 114 1.61 10.28 1.91
N GLU A 115 2.85 9.86 2.16
CA GLU A 115 3.49 8.71 1.53
C GLU A 115 4.14 7.83 2.60
N THR A 116 3.99 6.51 2.46
CA THR A 116 4.51 5.55 3.42
C THR A 116 5.17 4.37 2.74
N GLU A 117 6.35 3.98 3.21
CA GLU A 117 7.05 2.80 2.72
C GLU A 117 7.62 1.98 3.89
N PRO A 118 7.40 0.66 3.96
CA PRO A 118 7.95 -0.15 5.04
C PRO A 118 9.48 -0.27 4.92
N ILE A 119 10.17 -0.17 6.06
CA ILE A 119 11.64 -0.15 6.15
C ILE A 119 12.18 -1.50 6.61
N ALA A 120 11.70 -1.98 7.75
CA ALA A 120 12.20 -3.18 8.42
C ALA A 120 11.19 -3.71 9.43
N VAL A 121 11.20 -5.03 9.63
CA VAL A 121 10.57 -5.64 10.79
C VAL A 121 11.51 -5.53 11.98
N ILE A 122 10.98 -5.19 13.16
CA ILE A 122 11.75 -4.98 14.38
C ILE A 122 11.35 -6.03 15.40
N GLU A 123 12.32 -6.74 15.98
CA GLU A 123 12.14 -7.63 17.14
C GLU A 123 12.94 -7.08 18.32
N ASN A 124 12.24 -6.54 19.32
CA ASN A 124 12.85 -6.10 20.58
C ASN A 124 12.77 -7.22 21.62
N HIS A 125 13.92 -7.70 22.05
CA HIS A 125 14.10 -8.74 23.07
C HIS A 125 14.51 -8.11 24.39
N PHE A 126 13.56 -7.97 25.32
CA PHE A 126 13.82 -7.44 26.66
C PHE A 126 14.09 -8.59 27.62
N VAL A 127 15.24 -8.56 28.32
CA VAL A 127 15.71 -9.67 29.15
C VAL A 127 16.00 -9.23 30.58
N ASP A 128 15.58 -10.05 31.54
CA ASP A 128 15.98 -9.97 32.94
C ASP A 128 16.23 -11.38 33.51
N GLY A 129 17.51 -11.73 33.68
CA GLY A 129 17.92 -13.09 34.02
C GLY A 129 17.45 -14.12 32.99
N HIS A 130 16.57 -15.03 33.42
CA HIS A 130 15.97 -16.06 32.55
C HIS A 130 14.63 -15.66 31.91
N ARG A 131 14.09 -14.48 32.25
CA ARG A 131 12.83 -13.99 31.71
C ARG A 131 13.09 -13.17 30.45
N GLU A 132 12.27 -13.38 29.44
CA GLU A 132 12.32 -12.67 28.17
C GLU A 132 10.92 -12.23 27.74
N VAL A 133 10.81 -11.00 27.26
CA VAL A 133 9.61 -10.46 26.60
C VAL A 133 10.02 -9.99 25.22
N VAL A 134 9.35 -10.49 24.19
CA VAL A 134 9.60 -10.11 22.79
C VAL A 134 8.47 -9.23 22.29
N HIS A 135 8.81 -8.03 21.82
CA HIS A 135 7.90 -7.17 21.08
C HIS A 135 8.30 -7.15 19.62
N ARG A 136 7.33 -7.19 18.71
CA ARG A 136 7.52 -7.18 17.27
C ARG A 136 6.81 -5.99 16.64
N GLY A 137 7.40 -5.41 15.62
CA GLY A 137 6.80 -4.27 14.95
C GLY A 137 7.31 -4.05 13.55
N LEU A 138 6.71 -3.06 12.88
CA LEU A 138 7.10 -2.63 11.54
C LEU A 138 7.54 -1.17 11.58
N ALA A 139 8.76 -0.92 11.10
CA ALA A 139 9.26 0.43 10.89
C ALA A 139 8.85 0.94 9.51
N TRP A 140 8.44 2.20 9.42
CA TRP A 140 7.97 2.86 8.21
C TRP A 140 8.76 4.13 7.93
N LEU A 141 9.06 4.39 6.67
CA LEU A 141 9.47 5.68 6.15
C LEU A 141 8.19 6.45 5.87
N VAL A 142 8.10 7.66 6.37
CA VAL A 142 6.86 8.44 6.32
C VAL A 142 7.16 9.85 5.86
N ARG A 143 6.56 10.25 4.73
CA ARG A 143 6.46 11.67 4.39
C ARG A 143 5.18 12.22 5.01
N ALA A 144 5.29 13.31 5.74
CA ALA A 144 4.17 13.92 6.43
C ALA A 144 4.14 15.44 6.23
N ARG A 145 2.93 15.99 6.29
CA ARG A 145 2.63 17.41 6.09
C ARG A 145 1.86 17.98 7.27
N GLY A 146 1.80 19.31 7.29
CA GLY A 146 1.09 20.07 8.31
C GLY A 146 2.04 20.69 9.33
N LYS A 147 1.46 21.14 10.45
CA LYS A 147 2.20 21.75 11.55
C LYS A 147 2.24 20.79 12.71
N ILE A 148 3.42 20.62 13.30
CA ILE A 148 3.58 19.90 14.55
C ILE A 148 2.66 20.55 15.59
N ARG A 149 1.87 19.74 16.28
CA ARG A 149 1.00 20.19 17.36
C ARG A 149 1.83 20.49 18.61
N ASP A 150 1.49 21.57 19.30
CA ASP A 150 2.07 21.85 20.63
C ASP A 150 1.78 20.67 21.57
N SER A 151 2.83 20.18 22.22
CA SER A 151 2.74 19.03 23.11
C SER A 151 3.77 19.15 24.24
N GLU A 152 3.51 18.47 25.36
CA GLU A 152 4.49 18.36 26.46
C GLU A 152 5.73 17.52 26.06
N ILE A 153 5.62 16.75 24.97
CA ILE A 153 6.71 16.00 24.36
C ILE A 153 7.52 16.95 23.46
N SER A 154 8.84 16.93 23.63
CA SER A 154 9.74 17.72 22.79
C SER A 154 9.87 17.06 21.41
N LEU A 155 9.56 17.80 20.35
CA LEU A 155 9.64 17.35 18.96
C LEU A 155 10.69 18.17 18.22
N ALA A 156 11.60 17.52 17.49
CA ALA A 156 12.66 18.20 16.74
C ALA A 156 12.97 17.48 15.42
N PHE A 157 13.15 18.26 14.35
CA PHE A 157 13.75 17.76 13.11
C PHE A 157 15.27 17.80 13.21
N VAL A 158 15.93 16.73 12.75
CA VAL A 158 17.39 16.61 12.81
C VAL A 158 17.97 16.25 11.44
N ASP A 159 19.00 16.99 11.01
CA ASP A 159 19.74 16.77 9.76
C ASP A 159 20.67 15.55 9.82
N ASN A 160 21.34 15.38 10.97
CA ASN A 160 22.36 14.38 11.17
C ASN A 160 22.16 13.68 12.51
N PHE A 161 21.58 12.48 12.46
CA PHE A 161 21.30 11.66 13.63
C PHE A 161 22.55 11.25 14.41
N ARG A 162 23.77 11.31 13.83
CA ARG A 162 25.01 11.06 14.61
C ARG A 162 25.15 12.02 15.79
N SER A 163 24.60 13.23 15.68
CA SER A 163 24.55 14.20 16.79
C SER A 163 23.60 13.79 17.93
N VAL A 164 22.64 12.90 17.67
CA VAL A 164 21.60 12.43 18.60
C VAL A 164 21.78 10.93 18.98
N SER A 165 22.58 10.19 18.21
CA SER A 165 22.77 8.73 18.25
C SER A 165 23.11 8.17 19.63
N LYS A 166 23.95 8.86 20.40
CA LYS A 166 24.36 8.45 21.76
C LYS A 166 23.19 8.34 22.75
N ASN A 167 22.02 8.88 22.40
CA ASN A 167 20.83 8.90 23.23
C ASN A 167 19.59 8.33 22.51
N LEU A 168 19.73 7.64 21.36
CA LEU A 168 18.58 7.03 20.69
C LEU A 168 18.22 5.69 21.36
N MET A 169 16.95 5.56 21.74
CA MET A 169 16.46 4.32 22.34
C MET A 169 16.11 3.26 21.29
N TYR A 170 16.18 1.98 21.68
CA TYR A 170 15.83 0.82 20.84
C TYR A 170 16.65 0.71 19.54
N ALA A 171 16.16 -0.07 18.57
CA ALA A 171 16.72 -0.19 17.23
C ALA A 171 16.59 1.07 16.34
N ASN A 172 16.25 2.24 16.90
CA ASN A 172 15.91 3.45 16.13
C ASN A 172 17.07 3.99 15.30
N GLU A 173 18.32 3.82 15.74
CA GLU A 173 19.50 4.18 14.94
C GLU A 173 19.52 3.38 13.63
N ARG A 174 19.35 2.05 13.71
CA ARG A 174 19.34 1.19 12.53
C ARG A 174 18.16 1.47 11.61
N ILE A 175 16.99 1.79 12.18
CA ILE A 175 15.80 2.21 11.40
C ILE A 175 16.11 3.47 10.59
N LEU A 176 16.74 4.47 11.20
CA LEU A 176 17.10 5.72 10.51
C LEU A 176 18.14 5.52 9.42
N GLU A 177 19.14 4.67 9.62
CA GLU A 177 20.11 4.32 8.57
C GLU A 177 19.42 3.73 7.34
N LEU A 178 18.50 2.77 7.55
CA LEU A 178 17.73 2.18 6.47
C LEU A 178 16.76 3.17 5.82
N ALA A 179 16.15 4.07 6.63
CA ALA A 179 15.30 5.14 6.14
C ALA A 179 16.08 6.07 5.19
N GLN A 180 17.28 6.49 5.57
CA GLN A 180 18.17 7.31 4.74
C GLN A 180 18.60 6.59 3.47
N GLN A 181 18.96 5.31 3.57
CA GLN A 181 19.33 4.50 2.42
C GLN A 181 18.16 4.43 1.42
N LYS A 182 16.95 4.14 1.88
CA LYS A 182 15.74 4.13 1.02
C LYS A 182 15.46 5.49 0.41
N LEU A 183 15.52 6.56 1.21
CA LEU A 183 15.24 7.92 0.74
C LEU A 183 16.26 8.39 -0.32
N SER A 184 17.53 8.00 -0.20
CA SER A 184 18.56 8.29 -1.20
C SER A 184 18.36 7.57 -2.54
N GLN A 185 17.55 6.51 -2.58
CA GLN A 185 17.23 5.74 -3.77
C GLN A 185 15.95 6.23 -4.47
N LYS A 186 15.11 7.02 -3.79
CA LYS A 186 13.92 7.62 -4.40
C LYS A 186 14.33 8.71 -5.39
N GLN A 187 13.94 8.55 -6.66
CA GLN A 187 14.24 9.51 -7.71
C GLN A 187 13.24 10.69 -7.74
N ILE A 188 11.99 10.46 -7.32
CA ILE A 188 10.90 11.43 -7.34
C ILE A 188 10.05 11.24 -6.08
N LEU A 189 9.61 12.33 -5.47
CA LEU A 189 8.62 12.32 -4.38
C LEU A 189 7.26 12.75 -4.95
N LEU A 190 6.16 12.13 -4.48
CA LEU A 190 4.80 12.44 -4.94
C LEU A 190 4.41 13.91 -4.71
N ALA A 191 3.67 14.52 -5.62
CA ALA A 191 3.17 15.87 -5.41
C ALA A 191 2.00 15.88 -4.40
N HIS A 192 2.06 16.75 -3.38
CA HIS A 192 1.02 16.89 -2.36
C HIS A 192 -0.39 17.12 -2.95
N ASP A 193 -0.47 17.80 -4.09
CA ASP A 193 -1.72 18.17 -4.75
C ASP A 193 -2.50 16.96 -5.29
N GLU A 194 -1.84 15.82 -5.57
CA GLU A 194 -2.52 14.60 -6.03
C GLU A 194 -3.29 13.90 -4.89
N ILE A 195 -2.88 14.12 -3.63
CA ILE A 195 -3.45 13.48 -2.44
C ILE A 195 -4.71 14.22 -1.95
N ASP A 196 -4.77 15.56 -2.10
CA ASP A 196 -5.80 16.42 -1.52
C ASP A 196 -7.13 16.50 -2.29
N VAL A 197 -7.15 16.14 -3.57
CA VAL A 197 -8.26 16.47 -4.51
C VAL A 197 -9.60 15.79 -4.16
N ASN A 198 -9.62 14.77 -3.31
CA ASN A 198 -10.84 14.06 -2.92
C ASN A 198 -11.64 14.70 -1.76
N ARG A 199 -11.08 15.66 -0.99
CA ARG A 199 -11.83 16.28 0.14
C ARG A 199 -13.03 17.11 -0.33
N ASN A 200 -12.95 17.79 -1.48
CA ASN A 200 -13.94 18.77 -1.93
C ASN A 200 -15.14 18.19 -2.72
N ARG A 201 -15.20 16.88 -3.01
CA ARG A 201 -16.29 16.27 -3.81
C ARG A 201 -17.06 15.14 -3.09
N ARG A 202 -16.87 14.96 -1.78
CA ARG A 202 -17.54 13.93 -0.97
C ARG A 202 -19.06 13.92 -1.12
N LEU A 203 -19.69 15.09 -1.23
CA LEU A 203 -21.14 15.20 -1.41
C LEU A 203 -21.59 14.67 -2.78
N ASN A 204 -20.82 14.94 -3.84
CA ASN A 204 -21.12 14.46 -5.20
C ASN A 204 -20.97 12.93 -5.29
N TYR A 205 -19.96 12.37 -4.61
CA TYR A 205 -19.79 10.92 -4.48
C TYR A 205 -20.96 10.27 -3.70
N LEU A 206 -21.40 10.86 -2.59
CA LEU A 206 -22.55 10.39 -1.84
C LEU A 206 -23.84 10.41 -2.67
N ILE A 207 -24.07 11.49 -3.43
CA ILE A 207 -25.21 11.59 -4.35
C ILE A 207 -25.12 10.51 -5.43
N HIS A 208 -23.95 10.30 -6.03
CA HIS A 208 -23.74 9.23 -7.02
C HIS A 208 -24.02 7.84 -6.45
N GLU A 209 -23.52 7.54 -5.26
CA GLU A 209 -23.69 6.25 -4.61
C GLU A 209 -25.16 5.93 -4.31
N LEU A 210 -25.93 6.94 -3.88
CA LEU A 210 -27.35 6.80 -3.56
C LEU A 210 -28.27 6.75 -4.79
N THR A 211 -27.90 7.42 -5.89
CA THR A 211 -28.84 7.67 -7.00
C THR A 211 -28.43 7.03 -8.33
N VAL A 212 -27.14 6.99 -8.66
CA VAL A 212 -26.65 6.63 -10.02
C VAL A 212 -25.88 5.30 -10.03
N ALA A 213 -25.18 4.97 -8.95
CA ALA A 213 -24.45 3.71 -8.81
C ALA A 213 -25.35 2.46 -8.91
N PRO A 214 -26.57 2.41 -8.33
CA PRO A 214 -27.44 1.22 -8.43
C PRO A 214 -27.88 0.91 -9.87
N LEU A 215 -28.21 1.95 -10.65
CA LEU A 215 -28.64 1.83 -12.05
C LEU A 215 -27.49 1.43 -12.99
N SER A 216 -26.27 1.85 -12.68
CA SER A 216 -25.10 1.64 -13.53
C SER A 216 -24.24 0.42 -13.16
N LYS A 217 -24.39 -0.10 -11.92
CA LYS A 217 -23.75 -1.34 -11.44
C LYS A 217 -24.27 -2.57 -12.17
N VAL A 218 -25.59 -2.67 -12.35
CA VAL A 218 -26.29 -3.88 -12.84
C VAL A 218 -26.02 -4.21 -14.32
N PHE A 219 -25.72 -3.22 -15.19
CA PHE A 219 -25.62 -3.47 -16.65
C PHE A 219 -24.19 -3.48 -17.23
N SER A 220 -23.25 -2.74 -16.64
CA SER A 220 -21.86 -2.67 -17.14
C SER A 220 -20.85 -3.43 -16.29
N SER A 221 -20.96 -3.34 -14.96
CA SER A 221 -19.88 -3.75 -14.06
C SER A 221 -19.78 -5.28 -13.95
N ASP A 222 -20.92 -5.99 -13.98
CA ASP A 222 -20.94 -7.45 -13.86
C ASP A 222 -20.30 -8.15 -15.07
N ARG A 223 -20.46 -7.59 -16.28
CA ARG A 223 -19.82 -8.12 -17.50
C ARG A 223 -18.30 -7.99 -17.44
N ILE A 224 -17.80 -6.82 -17.02
CA ILE A 224 -16.37 -6.58 -16.81
C ILE A 224 -15.84 -7.56 -15.74
N LYS A 225 -16.51 -7.64 -14.59
CA LYS A 225 -16.13 -8.55 -13.49
C LYS A 225 -16.11 -10.02 -13.92
N LYS A 226 -17.04 -10.45 -14.77
CA LYS A 226 -17.07 -11.81 -15.31
C LYS A 226 -15.83 -12.12 -16.17
N ILE A 227 -15.43 -11.19 -17.04
CA ILE A 227 -14.22 -11.33 -17.86
C ILE A 227 -12.98 -11.33 -16.96
N MET A 228 -12.88 -10.38 -16.03
CA MET A 228 -11.76 -10.33 -15.07
C MET A 228 -11.62 -11.62 -14.27
N LYS A 229 -12.73 -12.22 -13.81
CA LYS A 229 -12.72 -13.52 -13.11
C LYS A 229 -12.11 -14.64 -13.94
N ASN A 230 -12.38 -14.69 -15.24
CA ASN A 230 -11.76 -15.68 -16.13
C ASN A 230 -10.24 -15.51 -16.19
N TYR A 231 -9.77 -14.26 -16.17
CA TYR A 231 -8.34 -13.95 -16.18
C TYR A 231 -7.63 -14.20 -14.84
N ILE A 232 -8.34 -14.21 -13.70
CA ILE A 232 -7.74 -14.62 -12.41
C ILE A 232 -7.17 -16.04 -12.53
N GLY A 233 -7.95 -16.96 -13.08
CA GLY A 233 -7.52 -18.34 -13.35
C GLY A 233 -6.95 -19.03 -12.11
N SER A 234 -5.73 -19.55 -12.20
CA SER A 234 -5.03 -20.26 -11.12
C SER A 234 -4.08 -19.38 -10.30
N ALA A 235 -4.22 -18.05 -10.35
CA ALA A 235 -3.37 -17.15 -9.57
C ALA A 235 -3.57 -17.39 -8.06
N LYS A 236 -2.49 -17.49 -7.30
CA LYS A 236 -2.55 -17.61 -5.84
C LYS A 236 -2.37 -16.26 -5.16
N THR A 237 -1.65 -15.34 -5.79
CA THR A 237 -1.32 -14.03 -5.22
C THR A 237 -1.71 -12.95 -6.21
N VAL A 238 -2.54 -12.00 -5.76
CA VAL A 238 -3.08 -10.93 -6.59
C VAL A 238 -2.79 -9.57 -5.98
N LEU A 239 -2.30 -8.64 -6.79
CA LEU A 239 -2.22 -7.22 -6.47
C LEU A 239 -3.24 -6.46 -7.33
N ASP A 240 -4.14 -5.70 -6.70
CA ASP A 240 -4.97 -4.70 -7.37
C ASP A 240 -4.34 -3.33 -7.11
N VAL A 241 -3.81 -2.70 -8.16
CA VAL A 241 -2.89 -1.55 -8.07
C VAL A 241 -3.62 -0.24 -7.76
N SER A 242 -4.86 -0.12 -8.22
CA SER A 242 -5.73 1.05 -8.01
C SER A 242 -7.12 0.55 -7.65
N CYS A 243 -7.22 -0.10 -6.48
CA CYS A 243 -8.40 -0.85 -6.08
C CYS A 243 -9.64 0.03 -5.83
N GLY A 244 -9.44 1.31 -5.53
CA GLY A 244 -10.52 2.25 -5.24
C GLY A 244 -11.44 1.77 -4.12
N ASP A 245 -12.74 1.90 -4.33
CA ASP A 245 -13.80 1.48 -3.40
C ASP A 245 -14.60 0.25 -3.91
N ASP A 246 -14.12 -0.42 -4.97
CA ASP A 246 -14.82 -1.55 -5.59
C ASP A 246 -14.65 -2.84 -4.77
N LYS A 247 -15.77 -3.37 -4.27
CA LYS A 247 -15.81 -4.64 -3.53
C LYS A 247 -15.45 -5.87 -4.37
N PHE A 248 -15.18 -5.73 -5.67
CA PHE A 248 -14.69 -6.83 -6.51
C PHE A 248 -13.46 -7.53 -5.90
N ILE A 249 -12.56 -6.79 -5.25
CA ILE A 249 -11.38 -7.36 -4.61
C ILE A 249 -11.74 -8.42 -3.56
N PHE A 250 -12.89 -8.30 -2.87
CA PHE A 250 -13.36 -9.32 -1.93
C PHE A 250 -13.84 -10.59 -2.63
N GLU A 251 -14.32 -10.49 -3.86
CA GLU A 251 -14.64 -11.66 -4.68
C GLU A 251 -13.37 -12.36 -5.15
N VAL A 252 -12.32 -11.60 -5.51
CA VAL A 252 -10.99 -12.14 -5.83
C VAL A 252 -10.42 -12.90 -4.64
N CYS A 253 -10.53 -12.35 -3.42
CA CYS A 253 -10.04 -12.97 -2.19
C CYS A 253 -10.56 -14.41 -1.98
N LYS A 254 -11.76 -14.74 -2.51
CA LYS A 254 -12.36 -16.08 -2.36
C LYS A 254 -11.64 -17.17 -3.16
N SER A 255 -10.91 -16.81 -4.21
CA SER A 255 -10.26 -17.75 -5.13
C SER A 255 -8.74 -17.77 -5.04
N VAL A 256 -8.14 -16.95 -4.17
CA VAL A 256 -6.68 -16.78 -4.11
C VAL A 256 -6.17 -16.93 -2.66
N GLU A 257 -4.87 -17.13 -2.50
CA GLU A 257 -4.22 -17.27 -1.20
C GLU A 257 -3.95 -15.91 -0.56
N LEU A 258 -3.59 -14.89 -1.34
CA LEU A 258 -3.31 -13.52 -0.88
C LEU A 258 -3.82 -12.49 -1.88
N CYS A 259 -4.51 -11.46 -1.39
CA CYS A 259 -4.84 -10.24 -2.12
C CYS A 259 -4.14 -9.04 -1.49
N VAL A 260 -3.54 -8.19 -2.32
CA VAL A 260 -3.09 -6.86 -1.93
C VAL A 260 -3.95 -5.83 -2.66
N ALA A 261 -4.61 -4.97 -1.89
CA ALA A 261 -5.49 -3.91 -2.37
C ALA A 261 -4.75 -2.58 -2.17
N ASN A 262 -4.13 -2.10 -3.24
CA ASN A 262 -3.35 -0.86 -3.25
C ASN A 262 -4.19 0.30 -3.79
N ASP A 263 -4.03 1.48 -3.22
CA ASP A 263 -4.49 2.72 -3.82
C ASP A 263 -3.65 3.90 -3.31
N VAL A 264 -3.35 4.87 -4.16
CA VAL A 264 -2.62 6.08 -3.75
C VAL A 264 -3.45 6.96 -2.80
N SER A 265 -4.79 6.91 -2.89
CA SER A 265 -5.68 7.66 -2.01
C SER A 265 -6.30 6.77 -0.94
N ARG A 266 -5.72 6.82 0.27
CA ARG A 266 -6.27 6.18 1.48
C ARG A 266 -7.76 6.49 1.71
N SER A 267 -8.19 7.70 1.35
CA SER A 267 -9.56 8.15 1.57
C SER A 267 -10.59 7.33 0.76
N VAL A 268 -10.21 6.84 -0.42
CA VAL A 268 -11.07 6.06 -1.31
C VAL A 268 -11.25 4.64 -0.78
N THR A 269 -10.19 4.02 -0.26
CA THR A 269 -10.24 2.66 0.31
C THR A 269 -10.83 2.62 1.73
N ALA A 270 -11.13 3.77 2.35
CA ALA A 270 -11.55 3.86 3.74
C ALA A 270 -12.89 3.16 4.01
N ALA A 271 -13.79 3.09 3.03
CA ALA A 271 -15.03 2.32 3.14
C ALA A 271 -14.74 0.81 3.14
N LEU A 272 -13.94 0.33 2.19
CA LEU A 272 -13.55 -1.09 2.08
C LEU A 272 -12.87 -1.60 3.36
N ARG A 273 -11.97 -0.81 3.94
CA ARG A 273 -11.23 -1.18 5.16
C ARG A 273 -12.11 -1.29 6.41
N ARG A 274 -13.28 -0.64 6.42
CA ARG A 274 -14.24 -0.68 7.55
C ARG A 274 -15.36 -1.71 7.38
N GLU A 275 -15.31 -2.50 6.32
CA GLU A 275 -16.30 -3.55 6.09
C GLU A 275 -16.28 -4.58 7.22
N ARG A 276 -17.47 -4.93 7.73
CA ARG A 276 -17.61 -5.84 8.87
C ARG A 276 -17.04 -7.24 8.61
N ASN A 277 -17.15 -7.70 7.37
CA ASN A 277 -16.75 -9.04 6.94
C ASN A 277 -15.58 -8.95 5.97
N LEU A 278 -14.49 -8.31 6.41
CA LEU A 278 -13.28 -8.21 5.62
C LEU A 278 -12.68 -9.61 5.38
N PRO A 279 -12.28 -9.94 4.15
CA PRO A 279 -11.59 -11.21 3.90
C PRO A 279 -10.34 -11.34 4.75
N ASP A 280 -10.12 -12.54 5.29
CA ASP A 280 -8.96 -12.82 6.12
C ASP A 280 -7.64 -12.76 5.35
N ASN A 281 -7.63 -12.74 4.03
CA ASN A 281 -6.42 -12.84 3.19
C ASN A 281 -6.17 -11.61 2.33
N ILE A 282 -6.75 -10.47 2.69
CA ILE A 282 -6.48 -9.18 2.04
C ILE A 282 -5.39 -8.44 2.81
N ILE A 283 -4.62 -7.58 2.17
CA ILE A 283 -3.76 -6.57 2.78
C ILE A 283 -4.01 -5.26 2.05
N PHE A 284 -4.23 -4.17 2.77
CA PHE A 284 -4.34 -2.85 2.17
C PHE A 284 -3.00 -2.15 2.19
N THR A 285 -2.67 -1.47 1.09
CA THR A 285 -1.45 -0.69 0.97
C THR A 285 -1.69 0.67 0.32
N ASN A 286 -0.80 1.63 0.58
CA ASN A 286 -0.89 3.00 0.05
C ASN A 286 0.37 3.42 -0.73
N HIS A 287 0.56 2.83 -1.92
CA HIS A 287 1.70 3.14 -2.81
C HIS A 287 1.24 3.80 -4.12
N ASP A 288 2.11 4.62 -4.70
CA ASP A 288 1.99 5.03 -6.09
C ASP A 288 2.15 3.83 -7.02
N ALA A 289 1.25 3.73 -7.99
CA ALA A 289 1.29 2.72 -9.04
C ALA A 289 2.54 2.85 -9.94
N THR A 290 3.10 4.06 -10.09
CA THR A 290 4.29 4.31 -10.91
C THR A 290 5.59 3.85 -10.24
N ASP A 291 5.61 3.68 -8.92
CA ASP A 291 6.77 3.21 -8.15
C ASP A 291 6.38 2.20 -7.07
N LEU A 292 5.92 1.02 -7.49
CA LEU A 292 5.53 -0.03 -6.55
C LEU A 292 6.78 -0.66 -5.88
N PRO A 293 6.87 -0.65 -4.53
CA PRO A 293 8.08 -1.05 -3.79
C PRO A 293 8.19 -2.57 -3.55
N PHE A 294 7.40 -3.39 -4.23
CA PHE A 294 7.42 -4.83 -4.05
C PHE A 294 8.64 -5.46 -4.73
N SER A 295 9.40 -6.25 -3.99
CA SER A 295 10.53 -7.04 -4.48
C SER A 295 10.09 -8.39 -5.04
N LYS A 296 9.02 -8.97 -4.49
CA LYS A 296 8.45 -10.25 -4.94
C LYS A 296 7.33 -10.04 -5.95
N LYS A 297 7.35 -10.86 -7.00
CA LYS A 297 6.31 -10.84 -8.03
C LYS A 297 5.02 -11.55 -7.58
N PHE A 298 3.89 -10.89 -7.79
CA PHE A 298 2.55 -11.47 -7.72
C PHE A 298 2.26 -12.36 -8.93
N ASP A 299 1.44 -13.39 -8.75
CA ASP A 299 1.01 -14.24 -9.86
C ASP A 299 0.18 -13.46 -10.88
N LEU A 300 -0.64 -12.52 -10.39
CA LEU A 300 -1.41 -11.60 -11.22
C LEU A 300 -1.42 -10.20 -10.60
N VAL A 301 -1.14 -9.20 -11.43
CA VAL A 301 -1.34 -7.78 -11.12
C VAL A 301 -2.53 -7.29 -11.93
N ILE A 302 -3.49 -6.62 -11.29
CA ILE A 302 -4.66 -6.03 -11.90
C ILE A 302 -4.47 -4.51 -11.87
N CYS A 303 -4.59 -3.88 -13.03
CA CYS A 303 -4.59 -2.44 -13.20
C CYS A 303 -5.86 -2.05 -13.97
N LYS A 304 -6.87 -1.59 -13.24
CA LYS A 304 -8.18 -1.29 -13.79
C LYS A 304 -8.47 0.20 -13.65
N ASN A 305 -8.86 0.84 -14.75
CA ASN A 305 -9.28 2.24 -14.78
C ASN A 305 -8.20 3.18 -14.21
N THR A 306 -6.94 3.00 -14.63
CA THR A 306 -5.79 3.77 -14.13
C THR A 306 -5.09 4.53 -15.24
N LEU A 307 -4.98 3.96 -16.45
CA LEU A 307 -4.10 4.48 -17.50
C LEU A 307 -4.56 5.86 -17.99
N HIS A 308 -5.87 6.09 -18.08
CA HIS A 308 -6.42 7.37 -18.50
C HIS A 308 -6.16 8.51 -17.49
N HIS A 309 -5.77 8.19 -16.25
CA HIS A 309 -5.40 9.17 -15.23
C HIS A 309 -3.94 9.66 -15.34
N MET A 310 -3.09 8.99 -16.12
CA MET A 310 -1.72 9.43 -16.34
C MET A 310 -1.69 10.78 -17.06
N HIS A 311 -0.77 11.65 -16.67
CA HIS A 311 -0.69 13.02 -17.19
C HIS A 311 -0.09 13.06 -18.61
N ASN A 312 0.80 12.11 -18.93
CA ASN A 312 1.50 12.02 -20.21
C ASN A 312 1.91 10.57 -20.52
N TYR A 313 2.48 10.36 -21.71
CA TYR A 313 2.90 9.04 -22.18
C TYR A 313 4.13 8.51 -21.42
N GLU A 314 5.00 9.40 -20.94
CA GLU A 314 6.18 9.04 -20.16
C GLU A 314 5.77 8.40 -18.83
N GLU A 315 4.84 9.01 -18.09
CA GLU A 315 4.28 8.48 -16.86
C GLU A 315 3.53 7.16 -17.09
N LEU A 316 2.78 7.06 -18.20
CA LEU A 316 2.15 5.81 -18.61
C LEU A 316 3.19 4.70 -18.82
N VAL A 317 4.31 4.98 -19.48
CA VAL A 317 5.40 4.01 -19.67
C VAL A 317 5.99 3.58 -18.33
N VAL A 318 6.22 4.52 -17.40
CA VAL A 318 6.72 4.23 -16.05
C VAL A 318 5.73 3.34 -15.29
N LEU A 319 4.43 3.64 -15.33
CA LEU A 319 3.37 2.79 -14.78
C LEU A 319 3.47 1.37 -15.33
N LEU A 320 3.50 1.20 -16.66
CA LEU A 320 3.56 -0.13 -17.29
C LEU A 320 4.82 -0.91 -16.88
N ASP A 321 5.96 -0.22 -16.72
CA ASP A 321 7.20 -0.82 -16.25
C ASP A 321 7.11 -1.25 -14.77
N SER A 322 6.49 -0.44 -13.92
CA SER A 322 6.18 -0.79 -12.53
C SER A 322 5.29 -2.05 -12.44
N LEU A 323 4.21 -2.13 -13.23
CA LEU A 323 3.36 -3.33 -13.29
C LEU A 323 4.15 -4.59 -13.73
N LYS A 324 5.03 -4.44 -14.73
CA LYS A 324 5.89 -5.51 -15.25
C LYS A 324 6.92 -6.00 -14.21
N LYS A 325 7.43 -5.07 -13.39
CA LYS A 325 8.38 -5.35 -12.30
C LYS A 325 7.73 -6.22 -11.22
N VAL A 326 6.48 -5.95 -10.86
CA VAL A 326 5.83 -6.63 -9.72
C VAL A 326 4.90 -7.78 -10.11
N GLY A 327 4.62 -7.99 -11.41
CA GLY A 327 3.77 -9.07 -11.90
C GLY A 327 4.51 -10.18 -12.64
N LYS A 328 4.01 -11.42 -12.50
CA LYS A 328 4.26 -12.52 -13.47
C LYS A 328 3.29 -12.42 -14.65
N ARG A 329 2.06 -12.00 -14.36
CA ARG A 329 1.01 -11.67 -15.32
C ARG A 329 0.43 -10.31 -14.95
N VAL A 330 0.05 -9.52 -15.94
CA VAL A 330 -0.56 -8.21 -15.76
C VAL A 330 -1.88 -8.17 -16.54
N LEU A 331 -2.98 -7.90 -15.85
CA LEU A 331 -4.29 -7.66 -16.44
C LEU A 331 -4.56 -6.15 -16.39
N ILE A 332 -4.58 -5.51 -17.56
CA ILE A 332 -4.98 -4.11 -17.71
C ILE A 332 -6.40 -4.07 -18.23
N VAL A 333 -7.25 -3.25 -17.60
CA VAL A 333 -8.61 -2.99 -18.03
C VAL A 333 -8.84 -1.49 -18.01
N ASP A 334 -9.00 -0.87 -19.17
CA ASP A 334 -9.19 0.58 -19.24
C ASP A 334 -10.28 0.98 -20.23
N VAL A 335 -10.81 2.18 -20.07
CA VAL A 335 -11.86 2.71 -20.93
C VAL A 335 -11.24 3.26 -22.22
N GLU A 336 -11.80 2.88 -23.36
CA GLU A 336 -11.40 3.46 -24.65
C GLU A 336 -11.86 4.92 -24.75
N ASP A 337 -11.18 5.71 -25.58
CA ASP A 337 -11.61 7.06 -25.94
C ASP A 337 -13.14 7.17 -26.12
N PRO A 338 -13.83 7.97 -25.27
CA PRO A 338 -15.27 8.17 -25.33
C PRO A 338 -15.76 8.65 -26.71
N SER A 339 -14.91 9.32 -27.50
CA SER A 339 -15.22 9.73 -28.87
C SER A 339 -15.52 8.54 -29.79
N ARG A 340 -14.94 7.38 -29.49
CA ARG A 340 -15.13 6.08 -30.16
C ARG A 340 -16.27 5.27 -29.58
N SER A 341 -16.89 5.74 -28.51
CA SER A 341 -18.01 5.07 -27.84
C SER A 341 -19.39 5.63 -28.26
N THR A 342 -20.45 4.93 -27.86
CA THR A 342 -21.84 5.32 -28.16
C THR A 342 -22.20 6.71 -27.62
N LYS A 343 -23.24 7.36 -28.17
CA LYS A 343 -23.72 8.67 -27.67
C LYS A 343 -24.07 8.63 -26.16
N ARG A 344 -24.58 7.50 -25.68
CA ARG A 344 -24.87 7.28 -24.24
C ARG A 344 -23.59 7.22 -23.40
N ALA A 345 -22.54 6.57 -23.90
CA ALA A 345 -21.24 6.53 -23.22
C ALA A 345 -20.58 7.91 -23.13
N ARG A 346 -20.70 8.74 -24.17
CA ARG A 346 -20.24 10.14 -24.13
C ARG A 346 -20.95 10.96 -23.05
N PHE A 347 -22.24 10.74 -22.85
CA PHE A 347 -23.00 11.35 -21.74
C PHE A 347 -22.48 10.87 -20.37
N TRP A 348 -22.23 9.57 -20.21
CA TRP A 348 -21.64 9.02 -18.98
C TRP A 348 -20.25 9.60 -18.69
N ASN A 349 -19.37 9.69 -19.67
CA ASN A 349 -18.05 10.31 -19.48
C ASN A 349 -18.17 11.78 -19.06
N ALA A 350 -19.07 12.55 -19.69
CA ALA A 350 -19.35 13.92 -19.27
C ALA A 350 -19.86 14.01 -17.82
N TYR A 351 -20.70 13.07 -17.40
CA TYR A 351 -21.14 12.96 -16.01
C TYR A 351 -19.96 12.66 -15.05
N TYR A 352 -19.13 11.66 -15.35
CA TYR A 352 -17.97 11.32 -14.52
C TYR A 352 -16.96 12.48 -14.42
N ARG A 353 -16.62 13.14 -15.54
CA ARG A 353 -15.71 14.29 -15.54
C ARG A 353 -16.29 15.51 -14.82
N ASN A 354 -17.51 15.92 -15.16
CA ASN A 354 -18.06 17.19 -14.69
C ASN A 354 -18.64 17.09 -13.27
N PHE A 355 -19.32 15.98 -12.96
CA PHE A 355 -20.02 15.82 -11.68
C PHE A 355 -19.12 15.15 -10.62
N LEU A 356 -18.45 14.05 -10.97
CA LEU A 356 -17.61 13.31 -10.03
C LEU A 356 -16.16 13.79 -9.98
N GLY A 357 -15.71 14.51 -11.00
CA GLY A 357 -14.37 15.10 -11.02
C GLY A 357 -13.28 14.15 -11.43
N ASP A 358 -13.65 13.11 -12.19
CA ASP A 358 -12.69 12.26 -12.88
C ASP A 358 -11.77 13.14 -13.75
N ARG A 359 -10.48 13.16 -13.41
CA ARG A 359 -9.45 13.96 -14.09
C ARG A 359 -8.78 13.22 -15.24
N GLY A 360 -9.30 12.07 -15.65
CA GLY A 360 -8.79 11.34 -16.81
C GLY A 360 -8.57 12.23 -18.02
N GLY A 361 -7.36 12.21 -18.57
CA GLY A 361 -6.94 13.01 -19.72
C GLY A 361 -6.39 12.18 -20.87
N LEU A 362 -5.69 11.09 -20.57
CA LEU A 362 -5.00 10.25 -21.55
C LEU A 362 -5.88 9.08 -22.02
N PHE A 363 -7.02 9.40 -22.61
CA PHE A 363 -7.87 8.37 -23.21
C PHE A 363 -7.27 7.89 -24.53
N MET A 364 -7.06 6.57 -24.64
CA MET A 364 -6.48 5.94 -25.83
C MET A 364 -7.55 5.26 -26.68
N THR A 365 -7.35 5.28 -28.00
CA THR A 365 -8.02 4.36 -28.93
C THR A 365 -7.50 2.94 -28.75
N GLU A 366 -8.24 1.94 -29.26
CA GLU A 366 -7.77 0.55 -29.26
C GLU A 366 -6.40 0.36 -29.94
N SER A 367 -6.10 1.11 -31.02
CA SER A 367 -4.80 1.02 -31.70
C SER A 367 -3.68 1.53 -30.81
N GLU A 368 -3.84 2.72 -30.22
CA GLU A 368 -2.84 3.32 -29.33
C GLU A 368 -2.59 2.44 -28.10
N PHE A 369 -3.66 1.91 -27.49
CA PHE A 369 -3.57 0.98 -26.37
C PHE A 369 -2.75 -0.26 -26.73
N ARG A 370 -3.03 -0.89 -27.89
CA ARG A 370 -2.29 -2.05 -28.39
C ARG A 370 -0.83 -1.71 -28.67
N ASP A 371 -0.58 -0.56 -29.31
CA ASP A 371 0.76 -0.14 -29.71
C ASP A 371 1.65 0.16 -28.50
N VAL A 372 1.18 0.98 -27.56
CA VAL A 372 1.93 1.31 -26.32
C VAL A 372 2.18 0.06 -25.51
N THR A 373 1.15 -0.74 -25.24
CA THR A 373 1.32 -1.93 -24.39
C THR A 373 2.23 -2.98 -25.06
N SER A 374 2.13 -3.19 -26.37
CA SER A 374 3.02 -4.13 -27.06
C SER A 374 4.48 -3.70 -27.03
N ARG A 375 4.76 -2.39 -27.09
CA ARG A 375 6.12 -1.84 -26.96
C ARG A 375 6.68 -1.99 -25.54
N ASN A 376 5.85 -1.82 -24.50
CA ASN A 376 6.26 -1.98 -23.10
C ASN A 376 6.43 -3.45 -22.66
N PHE A 377 5.76 -4.37 -23.36
CA PHE A 377 5.77 -5.81 -23.09
C PHE A 377 6.31 -6.65 -24.28
N PRO A 378 7.50 -6.35 -24.84
CA PRO A 378 7.94 -6.89 -26.14
C PRO A 378 8.13 -8.42 -26.16
N GLU A 379 8.42 -9.02 -25.00
CA GLU A 379 8.72 -10.46 -24.86
C GLU A 379 7.64 -11.26 -24.11
N TRP A 380 6.51 -10.61 -23.85
CA TRP A 380 5.41 -11.20 -23.12
C TRP A 380 4.34 -11.73 -24.08
N LYS A 381 3.62 -12.76 -23.67
CA LYS A 381 2.44 -13.22 -24.41
C LYS A 381 1.28 -12.25 -24.12
N LEU A 382 0.78 -11.58 -25.14
CA LEU A 382 -0.30 -10.60 -25.04
C LEU A 382 -1.62 -11.17 -25.54
N GLN A 383 -2.69 -10.99 -24.78
CA GLN A 383 -4.06 -11.34 -25.16
C GLN A 383 -4.93 -10.11 -24.99
N PHE A 384 -5.54 -9.67 -26.09
CA PHE A 384 -6.38 -8.48 -26.10
C PHE A 384 -7.85 -8.87 -26.27
N GLU A 385 -8.73 -8.17 -25.56
CA GLU A 385 -10.18 -8.32 -25.68
C GLU A 385 -10.84 -6.94 -25.57
N LYS A 386 -12.02 -6.79 -26.18
CA LYS A 386 -12.80 -5.55 -26.13
C LYS A 386 -14.22 -5.85 -25.70
N LEU A 387 -14.76 -5.01 -24.82
CA LEU A 387 -16.12 -5.13 -24.33
C LEU A 387 -16.87 -3.82 -24.48
N GLU A 388 -17.93 -3.81 -25.28
CA GLU A 388 -18.88 -2.69 -25.30
C GLU A 388 -19.86 -2.80 -24.11
N THR A 389 -19.95 -1.73 -23.33
CA THR A 389 -20.89 -1.59 -22.21
C THR A 389 -21.73 -0.33 -22.34
N VAL A 390 -22.76 -0.17 -21.50
CA VAL A 390 -23.55 1.07 -21.48
C VAL A 390 -22.76 2.30 -21.02
N LYS A 391 -21.60 2.10 -20.36
CA LYS A 391 -20.70 3.15 -19.88
C LYS A 391 -19.61 3.54 -20.89
N GLY A 392 -19.41 2.71 -21.92
CA GLY A 392 -18.31 2.86 -22.89
C GLY A 392 -17.70 1.52 -23.26
N ASN A 393 -16.77 1.58 -24.21
CA ASN A 393 -15.94 0.44 -24.57
C ASN A 393 -14.82 0.29 -23.55
N TYR A 394 -14.56 -0.95 -23.15
CA TYR A 394 -13.43 -1.30 -22.30
C TYR A 394 -12.45 -2.17 -23.07
N LEU A 395 -11.18 -1.84 -22.96
CA LEU A 395 -10.07 -2.55 -23.55
C LEU A 395 -9.41 -3.39 -22.46
N PHE A 396 -9.18 -4.66 -22.77
CA PHE A 396 -8.53 -5.61 -21.89
C PHE A 396 -7.20 -6.02 -22.52
N LEU A 397 -6.16 -6.11 -21.69
CA LEU A 397 -4.92 -6.79 -22.00
C LEU A 397 -4.58 -7.74 -20.86
N LEU A 398 -4.45 -9.02 -21.15
CA LEU A 398 -3.68 -9.93 -20.32
C LEU A 398 -2.29 -10.11 -20.93
N ALA A 399 -1.27 -9.53 -20.28
CA ALA A 399 0.13 -9.76 -20.57
C ALA A 399 0.68 -10.85 -19.64
N SER A 400 1.38 -11.85 -20.18
CA SER A 400 2.01 -12.93 -19.40
C SER A 400 3.50 -13.01 -19.68
N GLY A 401 4.32 -12.85 -18.63
CA GLY A 401 5.77 -12.93 -18.74
C GLY A 401 6.25 -14.35 -18.99
N ARG A 402 7.47 -14.50 -19.52
CA ARG A 402 8.10 -15.81 -19.67
C ARG A 402 8.30 -16.43 -18.29
N SER A 403 7.89 -17.67 -18.10
CA SER A 403 8.24 -18.43 -16.90
C SER A 403 9.77 -18.54 -16.81
N SER A 404 10.36 -18.04 -15.72
CA SER A 404 11.74 -18.37 -15.37
C SER A 404 11.82 -19.90 -15.24
N LYS A 405 12.56 -20.54 -16.14
CA LYS A 405 12.81 -21.98 -16.12
C LYS A 405 13.54 -22.39 -14.85
#